data_AF-A0A240A1F4-F1
#
_entry.id   AF-A0A240A1F4-F1
#
_cell.length_a   1.000
_cell.length_b   1.000
_cell.length_c   1.000
_cell.angle_alpha   90.00
_cell.angle_beta   90.00
_cell.angle_gamma   90.00
#
_symmetry.space_group_name_H-M   'P 1'
#
loop_
_entity.id
_entity.type
_entity.pdbx_description
1 polymer ?
#
loop_
_entity_poly.entity_id
_entity_poly.type
_entity_poly.pdbx_seq_one_letter_code
_entity_poly.pdbx_strand_id
1 'polypeptide(L)'
;MDFYVNGKYSAFEELMHYYHWDFYVYYFLVLIVFINCIKSIVNFISIKKGKSSNLTSGYIDLIISVIAGMGLICGMFFQGILSDISSKYSEIWGNKMFVLCIVAFILFIVQFIFVLRNKNRIFKS
;
A
#
# COMPACT_ATOMS: atom_id res chain seq x y z
N MET A 1 -25.41 -7.03 30.54
CA MET A 1 -26.29 -5.94 30.09
C MET A 1 -26.41 -6.13 28.60
N ASP A 2 -27.45 -6.85 28.20
CA ASP A 2 -27.60 -7.36 26.85
C ASP A 2 -28.16 -6.26 25.95
N PHE A 3 -27.29 -5.67 25.12
CA PHE A 3 -27.69 -4.74 24.09
C PHE A 3 -28.20 -5.51 22.87
N TYR A 4 -29.43 -6.01 22.97
CA TYR A 4 -30.22 -6.36 21.78
C TYR A 4 -30.95 -5.11 21.31
N VAL A 5 -30.34 -4.36 20.40
CA VAL A 5 -31.02 -3.32 19.63
C VAL A 5 -31.67 -3.97 18.41
N ASN A 6 -32.95 -3.65 18.21
CA ASN A 6 -33.84 -4.17 17.19
C ASN A 6 -33.19 -4.41 15.81
N GLY A 7 -33.10 -5.68 15.43
CA GLY A 7 -33.35 -6.19 14.08
C GLY A 7 -32.75 -5.45 12.89
N LYS A 8 -31.45 -5.64 12.65
CA LYS A 8 -30.90 -6.17 11.38
C LYS A 8 -29.37 -6.34 11.37
N TYR A 9 -28.65 -5.76 12.33
CA TYR A 9 -27.19 -5.85 12.42
C TYR A 9 -26.73 -5.87 13.89
N SER A 10 -25.71 -6.66 14.23
CA SER A 10 -25.03 -6.53 15.53
C SER A 10 -24.34 -5.17 15.64
N ALA A 11 -24.14 -4.62 16.85
CA ALA A 11 -23.43 -3.33 17.03
C ALA A 11 -22.05 -3.28 16.33
N PHE A 12 -21.41 -4.44 16.18
CA PHE A 12 -20.18 -4.60 15.40
C PHE A 12 -20.38 -4.51 13.89
N GLU A 13 -21.47 -5.07 13.34
CA GLU A 13 -21.77 -4.94 11.92
C GLU A 13 -22.11 -3.51 11.54
N GLU A 14 -22.81 -2.78 12.41
CA GLU A 14 -23.10 -1.36 12.23
C GLU A 14 -21.83 -0.50 12.29
N LEU A 15 -20.91 -0.83 13.22
CA LEU A 15 -19.56 -0.25 13.28
C LEU A 15 -18.79 -0.53 11.99
N MET A 16 -18.73 -1.78 11.53
CA MET A 16 -18.03 -2.15 10.29
C MET A 16 -18.64 -1.49 9.05
N HIS A 17 -19.95 -1.21 9.06
CA HIS A 17 -20.60 -0.45 8.00
C HIS A 17 -20.15 1.02 7.99
N TYR A 18 -19.89 1.64 9.15
CA TYR A 18 -19.33 3.00 9.19
C TYR A 18 -17.85 3.03 8.81
N TYR A 19 -17.06 2.11 9.35
CA TYR A 19 -15.60 2.06 9.16
C TYR A 19 -15.17 1.54 7.78
N HIS A 20 -16.11 1.10 6.93
CA HIS A 20 -15.74 0.58 5.61
C HIS A 20 -15.02 1.63 4.74
N TRP A 21 -15.29 2.91 4.97
CA TRP A 21 -14.65 4.03 4.28
C TRP A 21 -13.17 4.19 4.67
N ASP A 22 -12.83 3.93 5.93
CA ASP A 22 -11.44 4.02 6.40
C ASP A 22 -10.54 3.00 5.72
N PHE A 23 -11.11 1.87 5.27
CA PHE A 23 -10.36 0.90 4.48
C PHE A 23 -9.93 1.40 3.10
N TYR A 24 -10.52 2.49 2.57
CA TYR A 24 -10.04 3.11 1.33
C TYR A 24 -8.63 3.69 1.47
N VAL A 25 -8.21 4.05 2.69
CA VAL A 25 -6.84 4.55 2.95
C VAL A 25 -5.80 3.55 2.47
N TYR A 26 -6.02 2.25 2.63
CA TYR A 26 -5.08 1.22 2.17
C TYR A 26 -4.96 1.17 0.65
N TYR A 27 -6.04 1.42 -0.08
CA TYR A 27 -5.97 1.55 -1.55
C TYR A 27 -5.19 2.80 -1.96
N PHE A 28 -5.33 3.91 -1.23
CA PHE A 28 -4.50 5.10 -1.44
C PHE A 28 -3.01 4.83 -1.17
N LEU A 29 -2.67 4.04 -0.15
CA LEU A 29 -1.28 3.64 0.10
C LEU A 29 -0.70 2.84 -1.07
N VAL A 30 -1.46 1.88 -1.63
CA VAL A 30 -1.03 1.16 -2.84
C VAL A 30 -0.89 2.12 -4.03
N LEU A 31 -1.82 3.08 -4.18
CA LEU A 31 -1.76 4.08 -5.25
C LEU A 31 -0.50 4.96 -5.14
N ILE A 32 -0.09 5.34 -3.93
CA ILE A 32 1.17 6.09 -3.71
C ILE A 32 2.37 5.28 -4.21
N VAL A 33 2.46 3.99 -3.83
CA VAL A 33 3.54 3.10 -4.29
C VAL A 33 3.49 2.94 -5.81
N PHE A 34 2.30 2.82 -6.40
CA PHE A 34 2.12 2.73 -7.85
C PHE A 34 2.61 3.98 -8.58
N ILE A 35 2.25 5.17 -8.12
CA ILE A 35 2.70 6.45 -8.70
C ILE A 35 4.23 6.55 -8.60
N ASN A 36 4.82 6.19 -7.46
CA ASN A 36 6.27 6.20 -7.27
C ASN A 36 6.99 5.20 -8.18
N CYS A 37 6.39 4.03 -8.41
CA CYS A 37 6.88 3.05 -9.38
C CYS A 37 6.88 3.62 -10.82
N ILE A 38 5.78 4.24 -11.26
CA ILE A 38 5.72 4.90 -12.58
C ILE A 38 6.78 5.99 -12.70
N LYS A 39 6.93 6.86 -11.69
CA LYS A 39 7.96 7.91 -11.68
C LYS A 39 9.36 7.33 -11.88
N SER A 40 9.68 6.23 -11.20
CA SER A 40 10.98 5.55 -11.33
C SER A 40 11.24 5.03 -12.75
N ILE A 41 10.21 4.44 -13.38
CA ILE A 41 10.27 3.95 -14.77
C ILE A 41 10.45 5.11 -15.76
N VAL A 42 9.66 6.18 -15.61
CA VAL A 42 9.74 7.38 -16.46
C VAL A 42 11.12 8.02 -16.35
N ASN A 43 11.67 8.12 -15.14
CA ASN A 43 13.02 8.64 -14.92
C ASN A 43 14.07 7.77 -15.63
N PHE A 44 13.96 6.44 -15.56
CA PHE A 44 14.86 5.53 -16.28
C PHE A 44 14.81 5.73 -17.81
N ILE A 45 13.62 5.89 -18.38
CA ILE A 45 13.45 6.16 -19.82
C ILE A 45 14.04 7.53 -20.18
N SER A 46 13.86 8.54 -19.33
CA SER A 46 14.39 9.90 -19.51
C SER A 46 15.92 9.90 -19.55
N ILE A 47 16.57 9.18 -18.63
CA ILE A 47 18.03 8.99 -18.58
C ILE A 47 18.53 8.29 -19.83
N LYS A 48 17.82 7.25 -20.29
CA LYS A 48 18.16 6.55 -21.54
C LYS A 48 18.13 7.48 -22.76
N LYS A 49 17.35 8.57 -22.72
CA LYS A 49 17.27 9.60 -23.77
C LYS A 49 18.27 10.76 -23.56
N GLY A 50 19.19 10.66 -22.61
CA GLY A 50 20.24 11.67 -22.37
C GLY A 50 19.77 12.90 -21.59
N LYS A 51 18.59 12.87 -20.95
CA LYS A 51 18.13 13.95 -20.07
C LYS A 51 18.79 13.84 -18.69
N SER A 52 18.99 14.98 -18.02
CA SER A 52 19.53 14.99 -16.66
C SER A 52 18.62 14.24 -15.68
N SER A 53 19.23 13.46 -14.80
CA SER A 53 18.55 12.70 -13.76
C SER A 53 18.56 13.45 -12.44
N ASN A 54 17.46 13.38 -11.68
CA ASN A 54 17.47 13.79 -10.28
C ASN A 54 17.45 12.55 -9.37
N LEU A 55 18.64 12.02 -9.05
CA LEU A 55 18.80 10.78 -8.27
C LEU A 55 18.20 10.90 -6.86
N THR A 56 18.29 12.09 -6.25
CA THR A 56 17.77 12.40 -4.92
C THR A 56 16.25 12.21 -4.85
N SER A 57 15.52 12.62 -5.88
CA SER A 57 14.06 12.41 -5.95
C SER A 57 13.69 10.94 -5.93
N GLY A 58 14.47 10.08 -6.59
CA GLY A 58 14.19 8.63 -6.64
C GLY A 58 14.36 7.93 -5.28
N TYR A 59 15.31 8.38 -4.45
CA TYR A 59 15.45 7.86 -3.08
C TYR A 59 14.35 8.34 -2.15
N ILE A 60 13.90 9.60 -2.29
CA ILE A 60 12.76 10.12 -1.52
C ILE A 60 11.50 9.32 -1.86
N ASP A 61 11.22 9.08 -3.14
CA ASP A 61 10.08 8.26 -3.58
C ASP A 61 10.16 6.81 -3.04
N LEU A 62 11.37 6.25 -2.87
CA LEU A 62 11.56 4.94 -2.21
C LEU A 62 11.19 5.00 -0.72
N ILE A 63 11.65 6.02 0.00
CA ILE A 63 11.34 6.20 1.43
C ILE A 63 9.83 6.33 1.62
N ILE A 64 9.16 7.14 0.79
CA ILE A 64 7.69 7.29 0.82
C ILE A 64 7.01 5.93 0.61
N SER A 65 7.54 5.09 -0.29
CA SER A 65 6.98 3.78 -0.58
C SER A 65 7.19 2.78 0.56
N VAL A 66 8.31 2.88 1.30
CA VAL A 66 8.53 2.14 2.54
C VAL A 66 7.53 2.55 3.62
N ILE A 67 7.31 3.86 3.81
CA ILE A 67 6.34 4.39 4.78
C ILE A 67 4.92 3.91 4.42
N ALA A 68 4.55 3.93 3.14
CA ALA A 68 3.27 3.40 2.68
C ALA A 68 3.14 1.88 2.96
N GLY A 69 4.22 1.12 2.74
CA GLY A 69 4.31 -0.29 3.11
C GLY A 69 4.10 -0.54 4.61
N MET A 70 4.69 0.29 5.47
CA MET A 70 4.46 0.22 6.92
C MET A 70 2.99 0.46 7.27
N GLY A 71 2.33 1.41 6.62
CA GLY A 71 0.89 1.63 6.78
C GLY A 71 0.03 0.42 6.40
N LEU A 72 0.40 -0.28 5.33
CA LEU A 72 -0.27 -1.53 4.92
C LEU A 72 -0.08 -2.66 5.96
N ILE A 73 1.12 -2.76 6.56
CA ILE A 73 1.41 -3.71 7.65
C ILE A 73 0.54 -3.41 8.87
N CYS A 74 0.36 -2.14 9.24
CA CYS A 74 -0.57 -1.75 10.31
C CYS A 74 -2.01 -2.21 10.01
N GLY A 75 -2.42 -2.16 8.74
CA GLY A 75 -3.66 -2.81 8.30
C GLY A 75 -3.64 -4.32 8.58
N MET A 76 -2.63 -5.05 8.13
CA MET A 76 -2.55 -6.50 8.42
C MET A 76 -2.67 -6.83 9.92
N PHE A 77 -2.14 -6.00 10.83
CA PHE A 77 -2.32 -6.19 12.28
C PHE A 77 -3.78 -6.03 12.74
N PHE A 78 -4.53 -5.11 12.14
CA PHE A 78 -5.96 -4.94 12.44
C PHE A 78 -6.78 -6.19 12.08
N GLN A 79 -6.25 -7.09 11.25
CA GLN A 79 -6.89 -8.37 10.94
C GLN A 79 -7.00 -9.27 12.18
N GLY A 80 -6.01 -9.24 13.07
CA GLY A 80 -6.04 -10.02 14.31
C GLY A 80 -7.17 -9.57 15.23
N ILE A 81 -7.41 -8.25 15.30
CA ILE A 81 -8.54 -7.69 16.06
C ILE A 81 -9.87 -8.13 15.42
N LEU A 82 -9.95 -8.07 14.09
CA LEU A 82 -11.15 -8.52 13.38
C LEU A 82 -11.41 -10.02 13.53
N SER A 83 -10.37 -10.87 13.57
CA SER A 83 -10.56 -12.32 13.74
C SER A 83 -11.12 -12.68 15.10
N ASP A 84 -10.79 -11.90 16.14
CA ASP A 84 -11.28 -12.13 17.50
C ASP A 84 -12.77 -11.76 17.64
N ILE A 85 -13.26 -10.82 16.82
CA ILE A 85 -14.64 -10.31 16.91
C ILE A 85 -15.57 -10.97 15.89
N SER A 86 -15.09 -11.22 14.65
CA SER A 86 -15.91 -11.78 13.59
C SER A 86 -15.10 -12.51 12.51
N SER A 87 -15.31 -13.82 12.41
CA SER A 87 -14.70 -14.67 11.38
C SER A 87 -15.05 -14.23 9.95
N LYS A 88 -16.32 -13.89 9.69
CA LYS A 88 -16.81 -13.48 8.38
C LYS A 88 -16.14 -12.19 7.87
N TYR A 89 -16.07 -11.17 8.71
CA TYR A 89 -15.45 -9.89 8.32
C TYR A 89 -13.93 -9.99 8.27
N SER A 90 -13.33 -10.81 9.15
CA SER A 90 -11.90 -11.10 9.12
C SER A 90 -11.48 -11.76 7.81
N GLU A 91 -12.25 -12.72 7.30
CA GLU A 91 -11.93 -13.38 6.02
C GLU A 91 -12.02 -12.42 4.82
N ILE A 92 -13.13 -11.68 4.71
CA ILE A 92 -13.33 -10.73 3.61
C ILE A 92 -12.24 -9.65 3.62
N TRP A 93 -11.94 -9.12 4.80
CA TRP A 93 -10.99 -8.03 4.94
C TRP A 93 -9.54 -8.48 4.85
N GLY A 94 -9.21 -9.59 5.50
CA GLY A 94 -7.89 -10.23 5.45
C GLY A 94 -7.49 -10.57 4.02
N ASN A 95 -8.40 -11.16 3.24
CA ASN A 95 -8.14 -11.45 1.82
C ASN A 95 -7.85 -10.17 1.02
N LYS A 96 -8.59 -9.08 1.25
CA LYS A 96 -8.35 -7.79 0.59
C LYS A 96 -6.99 -7.22 0.97
N MET A 97 -6.68 -7.16 2.26
CA MET A 97 -5.41 -6.61 2.75
C MET A 97 -4.20 -7.43 2.27
N PHE A 98 -4.33 -8.76 2.26
CA PHE A 98 -3.30 -9.64 1.74
C PHE A 98 -2.98 -9.37 0.27
N VAL A 99 -4.01 -9.21 -0.57
CA VAL A 99 -3.85 -8.83 -1.99
C VAL A 99 -3.20 -7.46 -2.13
N LEU A 100 -3.63 -6.45 -1.35
CA LEU A 100 -3.04 -5.11 -1.39
C LEU A 100 -1.55 -5.13 -1.00
N CYS A 101 -1.18 -5.88 0.03
CA CYS A 101 0.21 -6.06 0.45
C CYS A 101 1.07 -6.71 -0.64
N ILE A 102 0.58 -7.78 -1.28
CA ILE A 102 1.29 -8.44 -2.39
C ILE A 102 1.49 -7.48 -3.56
N VAL A 103 0.44 -6.78 -3.98
CA VAL A 103 0.51 -5.83 -5.09
C VAL A 103 1.50 -4.71 -4.78
N ALA A 104 1.43 -4.11 -3.59
CA ALA A 104 2.36 -3.06 -3.16
C ALA A 104 3.81 -3.58 -3.11
N PHE A 105 4.02 -4.80 -2.64
CA PHE A 105 5.36 -5.40 -2.57
C PHE A 105 5.97 -5.62 -3.96
N ILE A 106 5.18 -6.14 -4.92
CA ILE A 106 5.61 -6.30 -6.31
C ILE A 106 5.96 -4.93 -6.92
N LEU A 107 5.10 -3.93 -6.74
CA LEU A 107 5.34 -2.57 -7.23
C LEU A 107 6.61 -1.96 -6.63
N PHE A 108 6.84 -2.18 -5.33
CA PHE A 108 8.03 -1.72 -4.63
C PHE A 108 9.32 -2.37 -5.16
N ILE A 109 9.31 -3.70 -5.38
CA ILE A 109 10.46 -4.40 -6.00
C ILE A 109 10.77 -3.82 -7.37
N VAL A 110 9.75 -3.64 -8.20
CA VAL A 110 9.90 -3.05 -9.55
C VAL A 110 10.51 -1.66 -9.43
N GLN A 111 9.95 -0.79 -8.60
CA GLN A 111 10.47 0.56 -8.33
C GLN A 111 11.94 0.52 -7.91
N PHE A 112 12.29 -0.34 -6.95
CA PHE A 112 13.64 -0.50 -6.42
C PHE A 112 14.66 -0.90 -7.49
N ILE A 113 14.32 -1.88 -8.35
CA ILE A 113 15.17 -2.30 -9.46
C ILE A 113 15.45 -1.11 -10.41
N PHE A 114 14.43 -0.31 -10.74
CA PHE A 114 14.60 0.84 -11.62
C PHE A 114 15.48 1.93 -10.99
N VAL A 115 15.32 2.22 -9.69
CA VAL A 115 16.19 3.18 -8.99
C VAL A 115 17.65 2.72 -8.98
N LEU A 116 17.92 1.44 -8.71
CA LEU A 116 19.28 0.89 -8.75
C LEU A 116 19.90 0.95 -10.15
N ARG A 117 19.11 0.63 -11.19
CA ARG A 117 19.56 0.74 -12.58
C ARG A 117 19.88 2.19 -12.98
N ASN A 118 19.10 3.16 -12.50
CA ASN A 118 19.36 4.58 -12.72
C ASN A 118 20.72 5.00 -12.15
N LYS A 119 20.97 4.65 -10.88
CA LYS A 119 22.24 4.92 -10.20
C LYS A 119 23.43 4.40 -11.02
N ASN A 120 23.40 3.11 -11.39
CA ASN A 120 24.51 2.48 -12.10
C ASN A 120 24.81 3.09 -13.47
N ARG A 121 23.81 3.66 -14.16
CA ARG A 121 24.03 4.32 -15.45
C ARG A 121 24.69 5.69 -15.31
N ILE A 122 24.31 6.47 -14.30
CA ILE A 122 24.87 7.81 -14.09
C ILE A 122 26.36 7.72 -13.73
N PHE A 123 26.77 6.73 -12.93
CA PHE A 123 28.19 6.50 -12.62
C PHE A 123 29.03 5.94 -13.78
N LYS A 124 28.41 5.48 -14.87
CA LYS A 124 29.11 4.98 -16.08
C LYS A 124 29.13 6.00 -17.22
N SER A 125 28.30 7.04 -17.16
CA SER A 125 28.25 8.15 -18.12
C SER A 125 29.32 9.18 -17.78
#